data_AF-A0A7G1HQR6-F1
#
_entry.id   AF-A0A7G1HQR6-F1
#
_cell.length_a   1.000
_cell.length_b   1.000
_cell.length_c   1.000
_cell.angle_alpha   90.00
_cell.angle_beta   90.00
_cell.angle_gamma   90.00
#
_symmetry.space_group_name_H-M   'P 1'
#
loop_
_entity.id
_entity.type
_entity.pdbx_description
1 polymer ?
#
loop_
_entity_poly.entity_id
_entity_poly.type
_entity_poly.pdbx_seq_one_letter_code
_entity_poly.pdbx_strand_id
1 'polypeptide(L)'
;MAEPNPEEIFDLGIKSIEAKDYIQAKKYFEKACDLKYGGGCGALGDLYDDVEKNSIKAAQLYTKACELKEGLGCKRLWSLYYIMVEA
;
A
#
# COMPACT_ATOMS: atom_id res chain seq x y z
N MET A 1 21.04 -4.62 17.37
CA MET A 1 20.62 -4.57 15.96
C MET A 1 19.54 -3.51 15.87
N ALA A 2 19.76 -2.42 15.14
CA ALA A 2 18.75 -1.38 15.03
C ALA A 2 17.56 -1.93 14.22
N GLU A 3 16.35 -1.85 14.78
CA GLU A 3 15.14 -2.14 14.01
C GLU A 3 15.06 -1.14 12.85
N PRO A 4 14.75 -1.59 11.63
CA PRO A 4 14.65 -0.68 10.49
C PRO A 4 13.44 0.25 10.67
N ASN A 5 13.63 1.55 10.44
CA ASN A 5 12.56 2.54 10.55
C ASN A 5 11.54 2.34 9.40
N PRO A 6 10.25 2.08 9.72
CA PRO A 6 9.23 1.91 8.69
C PRO A 6 9.05 3.11 7.76
N GLU A 7 9.23 4.34 8.27
CA GLU A 7 9.11 5.58 7.50
C GLU A 7 10.21 5.69 6.45
N GLU A 8 11.47 5.40 6.82
CA GLU A 8 12.59 5.39 5.87
C GLU A 8 12.41 4.31 4.78
N ILE A 9 11.88 3.13 5.16
CA ILE A 9 11.56 2.07 4.20
C ILE A 9 10.46 2.55 3.24
N PHE A 10 9.44 3.22 3.74
CA PHE A 10 8.37 3.77 2.93
C PHE A 10 8.90 4.79 1.92
N ASP A 11 9.77 5.70 2.34
CA ASP A 11 10.40 6.70 1.45
C ASP A 11 11.24 6.06 0.34
N LEU A 12 11.93 4.94 0.62
CA LEU A 12 12.62 4.15 -0.42
C LEU A 12 11.64 3.55 -1.43
N GLY A 13 10.45 3.14 -0.96
CA GLY A 13 9.35 2.73 -1.82
C GLY A 13 8.90 3.85 -2.75
N ILE A 14 8.69 5.07 -2.23
CA ILE A 14 8.30 6.25 -3.02
C ILE A 14 9.36 6.58 -4.07
N LYS A 15 10.64 6.60 -3.70
CA LYS A 15 11.76 6.80 -4.65
C LYS A 15 11.77 5.75 -5.76
N SER A 16 11.42 4.51 -5.43
CA SER A 16 11.33 3.42 -6.41
C SER A 16 10.15 3.65 -7.39
N ILE A 17 9.02 4.19 -6.91
CA ILE A 17 7.90 4.61 -7.77
C ILE A 17 8.33 5.73 -8.74
N GLU A 18 9.05 6.75 -8.25
CA GLU A 18 9.56 7.85 -9.09
C GLU A 18 10.50 7.33 -10.20
N ALA A 19 11.31 6.32 -9.87
CA ALA A 19 12.18 5.62 -10.82
C ALA A 19 11.43 4.62 -11.72
N LYS A 20 10.10 4.46 -11.56
CA LYS A 20 9.26 3.45 -12.22
C LYS A 20 9.70 2.00 -11.97
N ASP A 21 10.42 1.75 -10.87
CA ASP A 21 10.78 0.41 -10.41
C ASP A 21 9.70 -0.12 -9.46
N TYR A 22 8.62 -0.62 -10.04
CA TYR A 22 7.49 -1.16 -9.27
C TYR A 22 7.83 -2.44 -8.51
N ILE A 23 8.81 -3.23 -8.98
CA ILE A 23 9.24 -4.46 -8.30
C ILE A 23 9.91 -4.08 -6.98
N GLN A 24 10.79 -3.09 -7.02
CA GLN A 24 11.49 -2.62 -5.83
C GLN A 24 10.55 -1.83 -4.90
N ALA A 25 9.68 -0.99 -5.44
CA ALA A 25 8.66 -0.28 -4.67
C ALA A 25 7.77 -1.24 -3.87
N LYS A 26 7.32 -2.32 -4.52
CA LYS A 26 6.52 -3.38 -3.88
C LYS A 26 7.23 -3.98 -2.66
N LYS A 27 8.51 -4.32 -2.80
CA LYS A 27 9.31 -4.89 -1.69
C LYS A 27 9.44 -3.93 -0.51
N TYR A 28 9.62 -2.64 -0.77
CA TYR A 28 9.72 -1.64 0.29
C TYR A 28 8.38 -1.42 0.97
N PHE A 29 7.28 -1.25 0.22
CA PHE A 29 5.96 -1.09 0.81
C PHE A 29 5.48 -2.32 1.58
N GLU A 30 5.80 -3.53 1.10
CA GLU A 30 5.57 -4.78 1.83
C GLU A 30 6.28 -4.78 3.18
N LYS A 31 7.58 -4.47 3.21
CA LYS A 31 8.33 -4.35 4.47
C LYS A 31 7.75 -3.28 5.41
N ALA A 32 7.40 -2.10 4.90
CA ALA A 32 6.78 -1.06 5.70
C ALA A 32 5.42 -1.52 6.27
N CYS A 33 4.61 -2.19 5.45
CA CYS A 33 3.32 -2.75 5.88
C CYS A 33 3.48 -3.85 6.95
N ASP A 34 4.51 -4.69 6.84
CA ASP A 34 4.83 -5.72 7.83
C ASP A 34 5.29 -5.13 9.16
N LEU A 35 5.96 -3.98 9.11
CA LEU A 35 6.29 -3.14 10.27
C LEU A 35 5.09 -2.33 10.80
N LYS A 36 3.87 -2.66 10.37
CA LYS A 36 2.61 -2.01 10.78
C LYS A 36 2.54 -0.52 10.43
N TYR A 37 3.26 -0.09 9.40
CA TYR A 37 3.13 1.26 8.86
C TYR A 37 1.95 1.30 7.89
N GLY A 38 0.87 1.97 8.30
CA GLY A 38 -0.38 2.02 7.53
C GLY A 38 -0.19 2.59 6.11
N GLY A 39 0.64 3.62 5.96
CA GLY A 39 1.01 4.18 4.65
C GLY A 39 1.66 3.15 3.71
N GLY A 40 2.47 2.24 4.26
CA GLY A 40 3.09 1.15 3.49
C GLY A 40 2.05 0.16 2.97
N CYS A 41 1.08 -0.22 3.81
CA CYS A 41 -0.02 -1.08 3.37
C CYS A 41 -0.89 -0.40 2.30
N GLY A 42 -1.17 0.90 2.46
CA GLY A 42 -1.93 1.69 1.49
C GLY A 42 -1.24 1.76 0.13
N ALA A 43 0.05 2.11 0.11
CA ALA A 43 0.83 2.20 -1.14
C ALA A 43 1.05 0.85 -1.81
N LEU A 44 1.19 -0.24 -1.03
CA LEU A 44 1.18 -1.58 -1.59
C LEU A 44 -0.18 -1.92 -2.22
N GLY A 45 -1.28 -1.47 -1.60
CA GLY A 45 -2.63 -1.59 -2.16
C GLY A 45 -2.75 -0.85 -3.50
N ASP A 46 -2.27 0.39 -3.58
CA ASP A 46 -2.24 1.20 -4.81
C ASP A 46 -1.47 0.46 -5.93
N LEU A 47 -0.34 -0.19 -5.63
CA LEU A 47 0.38 -1.01 -6.63
C LEU A 47 -0.46 -2.19 -7.16
N TYR A 48 -1.17 -2.89 -6.28
CA TYR A 48 -2.02 -3.99 -6.72
C TYR A 48 -3.23 -3.52 -7.52
N ASP A 49 -3.79 -2.36 -7.20
CA ASP A 49 -4.95 -1.79 -7.89
C ASP A 49 -4.58 -1.18 -9.26
N ASP A 50 -3.53 -0.36 -9.27
CA ASP A 50 -3.15 0.42 -10.45
C ASP A 50 -2.26 -0.34 -11.42
N VAL A 51 -1.32 -1.14 -10.92
CA VAL A 51 -0.29 -1.81 -11.74
C VAL A 51 -0.69 -3.25 -12.04
N GLU A 52 -0.98 -4.05 -11.01
CA GLU A 52 -1.31 -5.47 -11.20
C GLU A 52 -2.79 -5.72 -11.53
N LYS A 53 -3.65 -4.70 -11.40
CA LYS A 53 -5.10 -4.78 -11.61
C LYS A 53 -5.77 -5.91 -10.80
N ASN A 54 -5.27 -6.13 -9.57
CA ASN A 54 -5.77 -7.09 -8.62
C ASN A 54 -6.50 -6.40 -7.46
N SER A 55 -7.77 -6.07 -7.71
CA SER A 55 -8.60 -5.36 -6.74
C SER A 55 -8.87 -6.17 -5.47
N ILE A 56 -8.86 -7.51 -5.52
CA ILE A 56 -9.04 -8.35 -4.32
C ILE A 56 -7.87 -8.14 -3.35
N LYS A 57 -6.63 -8.20 -3.85
CA LYS A 57 -5.44 -7.92 -3.04
C LYS A 57 -5.38 -6.47 -2.57
N ALA A 58 -5.75 -5.52 -3.44
CA ALA A 58 -5.83 -4.12 -3.06
C ALA A 58 -6.79 -3.90 -1.89
N ALA A 59 -8.00 -4.49 -1.94
CA ALA A 59 -8.98 -4.40 -0.86
C ALA A 59 -8.43 -4.94 0.48
N GLN A 60 -7.74 -6.08 0.45
CA GLN A 60 -7.13 -6.66 1.66
C GLN A 60 -6.09 -5.72 2.28
N LEU A 61 -5.26 -5.10 1.45
CA LEU A 61 -4.21 -4.18 1.90
C LEU A 61 -4.77 -2.84 2.38
N TYR A 62 -5.76 -2.29 1.69
CA TYR A 62 -6.47 -1.09 2.14
C TYR A 62 -7.21 -1.32 3.46
N THR A 63 -7.77 -2.53 3.66
CA THR A 63 -8.36 -2.93 4.94
C THR A 63 -7.31 -2.90 6.05
N LYS A 64 -6.15 -3.53 5.83
CA LYS A 64 -5.04 -3.52 6.79
C LYS A 64 -4.55 -2.10 7.09
N ALA A 65 -4.43 -1.25 6.06
CA ALA A 65 -4.09 0.17 6.23
C ALA A 65 -5.13 0.90 7.11
N CYS A 66 -6.42 0.66 6.85
CA CYS A 66 -7.52 1.24 7.62
C CYS A 66 -7.49 0.80 9.09
N GLU A 67 -7.25 -0.49 9.36
CA GLU A 67 -7.09 -1.04 10.72
C GLU A 67 -5.89 -0.44 11.46
N LEU A 68 -4.84 -0.05 10.72
CA LEU A 68 -3.68 0.68 11.22
C LEU A 68 -3.91 2.19 11.36
N LYS A 69 -5.16 2.65 11.24
CA LYS A 69 -5.58 4.06 11.32
C LYS A 69 -5.01 4.95 10.21
N GLU A 70 -4.57 4.37 9.10
CA GLU A 70 -4.23 5.13 7.90
C GLU A 70 -5.52 5.53 7.18
N GLY A 71 -5.93 6.78 7.33
CA GLY A 71 -7.18 7.30 6.80
C GLY A 71 -7.29 7.19 5.28
N LEU A 72 -6.15 7.28 4.55
CA LEU A 72 -6.13 7.04 3.11
C LEU A 72 -6.49 5.60 2.76
N GLY A 73 -6.07 4.63 3.57
CA GLY A 73 -6.43 3.22 3.41
C GLY A 73 -7.94 2.99 3.45
N CYS A 74 -8.63 3.57 4.46
CA CYS A 74 -10.09 3.48 4.54
C CYS A 74 -10.78 4.13 3.32
N LYS A 75 -10.29 5.29 2.88
CA LYS A 75 -10.84 6.01 1.72
C LYS A 75 -10.66 5.22 0.42
N ARG A 76 -9.50 4.59 0.23
CA ARG A 76 -9.20 3.74 -0.92
C ARG A 76 -10.08 2.50 -0.94
N LEU A 77 -10.24 1.84 0.21
CA LEU A 77 -11.14 0.68 0.36
C LEU A 77 -12.58 1.05 -0.05
N TRP A 78 -13.10 2.17 0.47
CA TRP A 78 -14.43 2.64 0.10
C TRP A 78 -14.55 2.92 -1.40
N SER A 79 -13.56 3.62 -1.99
CA SER A 79 -13.56 3.93 -3.42
C SER A 79 -13.58 2.66 -4.27
N LEU A 80 -12.82 1.65 -3.85
CA LEU A 80 -12.76 0.36 -4.53
C LEU A 80 -14.10 -0.39 -4.46
N TYR A 81 -14.73 -0.46 -3.28
CA TYR A 81 -16.06 -1.04 -3.14
C TYR A 81 -17.12 -0.30 -3.96
N TYR A 82 -17.07 1.03 -3.97
CA TYR A 82 -17.98 1.84 -4.75
C TYR A 82 -17.88 1.51 -6.24
N ILE A 83 -16.66 1.43 -6.78
CA ILE A 83 -16.42 1.09 -8.20
C ILE A 83 -16.87 -0.33 -8.52
N MET A 84 -16.64 -1.32 -7.65
CA MET A 84 -17.07 -2.70 -7.89
C MET A 84 -18.59 -2.89 -7.94
N VAL A 85 -19.37 -1.99 -7.33
CA VAL A 85 -20.84 -2.07 -7.30
C VAL A 85 -21.47 -1.48 -8.58
N GLU A 86 -20.74 -0.61 -9.29
CA GLU A 86 -21.22 0.05 -10.52
C GLU A 86 -20.73 -0.61 -11.82
N ALA A 87 -19.85 -1.61 -11.75
CA ALA A 87 -19.34 -2.38 -12.89
C ALA A 87 -20.11 -3.69 -13.12
#